data_AF-A0A6P0T898-F1
#
_entry.id   AF-A0A6P0T898-F1
#
_cell.length_a   1.000
_cell.length_b   1.000
_cell.length_c   1.000
_cell.angle_alpha   90.00
_cell.angle_beta   90.00
_cell.angle_gamma   90.00
#
_symmetry.space_group_name_H-M   'P 1'
#
loop_
_entity.id
_entity.type
_entity.pdbx_description
1 polymer ?
#
loop_
_entity_poly.entity_id
_entity_poly.type
_entity_poly.pdbx_seq_one_letter_code
_entity_poly.pdbx_strand_id
1 'polypeptide(L)'
;APDVMVVIGRPKGHRPSYKTWVEDNLNPQVTFEIASHTNTIKELEEDKLKFYQTHGVEEYYLFDPNRTKLKGWLRSSEKLEPIPQMLGWVSPRLGITFDLVESELVLYSPKVERFASYLEIVEQRDIAQQQRDIAQQQVELERLAKAQAQEALEQQRLEKAQAQEALELERSRMKALLEQLQAKGINPEDFEL
;
A
#
# COMPACT_ATOMS: atom_id res chain seq x y z
N ALA A 1 9.88 -23.03 19.31
CA ALA A 1 10.13 -21.60 18.97
C ALA A 1 8.90 -20.83 19.44
N PRO A 2 9.05 -19.58 19.89
CA PRO A 2 7.89 -18.75 20.23
C PRO A 2 7.03 -18.48 18.99
N ASP A 3 5.75 -18.19 19.21
CA ASP A 3 4.83 -17.78 18.13
C ASP A 3 5.24 -16.43 17.54
N VAL A 4 5.66 -15.49 18.40
CA VAL A 4 6.26 -14.22 17.98
C VAL A 4 7.56 -13.97 18.75
N MET A 5 8.58 -13.54 18.04
CA MET A 5 9.83 -13.06 18.62
C MET A 5 10.17 -11.67 18.07
N VAL A 6 10.67 -10.80 18.94
CA VAL A 6 11.22 -9.51 18.55
C VAL A 6 12.70 -9.48 18.89
N VAL A 7 13.51 -9.24 17.87
CA VAL A 7 14.95 -9.10 18.01
C VAL A 7 15.37 -7.69 17.56
N ILE A 8 15.75 -6.87 18.52
CA ILE A 8 16.18 -5.49 18.31
C ILE A 8 17.65 -5.48 17.91
N GLY A 9 18.03 -4.63 16.95
CA GLY A 9 19.42 -4.51 16.48
C GLY A 9 19.79 -5.48 15.36
N ARG A 10 18.84 -6.24 14.81
CA ARG A 10 19.03 -7.02 13.58
C ARG A 10 18.42 -6.33 12.37
N PRO A 11 19.09 -6.32 11.20
CA PRO A 11 18.51 -5.79 9.98
C PRO A 11 17.30 -6.62 9.54
N LYS A 12 16.36 -5.98 8.85
CA LYS A 12 15.24 -6.67 8.19
C LYS A 12 15.80 -7.64 7.15
N GLY A 13 15.19 -8.81 7.05
CA GLY A 13 15.64 -9.85 6.13
C GLY A 13 14.73 -11.06 6.21
N HIS A 14 14.58 -11.75 5.08
CA HIS A 14 13.83 -13.00 5.02
C HIS A 14 14.57 -14.10 5.77
N ARG A 15 13.89 -14.77 6.71
CA ARG A 15 14.45 -15.83 7.55
C ARG A 15 13.45 -16.98 7.62
N PRO A 16 13.75 -18.15 7.03
CA PRO A 16 12.92 -19.34 7.23
C PRO A 16 12.92 -19.81 8.68
N SER A 17 14.00 -19.53 9.42
CA SER A 17 14.12 -19.76 10.86
C SER A 17 15.13 -18.77 11.44
N TYR A 18 14.90 -18.35 12.69
CA TYR A 18 15.87 -17.54 13.43
C TYR A 18 16.86 -18.47 14.14
N LYS A 19 18.14 -18.35 13.79
CA LYS A 19 19.23 -19.19 14.32
C LYS A 19 20.24 -18.27 15.00
N THR A 20 20.29 -18.29 16.33
CA THR A 20 21.12 -17.36 17.12
C THR A 20 22.60 -17.39 16.71
N TRP A 21 23.15 -18.56 16.39
CA TRP A 21 24.54 -18.70 15.93
C TRP A 21 24.82 -18.10 14.54
N VAL A 22 23.78 -17.81 13.75
CA VAL A 22 23.88 -17.06 12.47
C VAL A 22 23.63 -15.56 12.69
N GLU A 23 23.13 -15.19 13.86
CA GLU A 23 22.64 -13.84 14.20
C GLU A 23 23.46 -13.22 15.34
N ASP A 24 24.77 -13.43 15.31
CA ASP A 24 25.74 -12.90 16.28
C ASP A 24 25.44 -13.30 17.73
N ASN A 25 24.85 -14.48 17.92
CA ASN A 25 24.37 -15.02 19.19
C ASN A 25 23.35 -14.12 19.90
N LEU A 26 22.63 -13.29 19.14
CA LEU A 26 21.62 -12.41 19.71
C LEU A 26 20.30 -13.16 19.92
N ASN A 27 19.93 -13.35 21.18
CA ASN A 27 18.64 -13.92 21.56
C ASN A 27 17.51 -12.90 21.39
N PRO A 28 16.26 -13.35 21.21
CA PRO A 28 15.11 -12.45 21.27
C PRO A 28 15.01 -11.72 22.60
N GLN A 29 14.75 -10.41 22.54
CA GLN A 29 14.50 -9.61 23.75
C GLN A 29 13.03 -9.71 24.19
N VAL A 30 12.10 -9.84 23.24
CA VAL A 30 10.67 -9.97 23.55
C VAL A 30 10.09 -11.21 22.87
N THR A 31 9.31 -11.99 23.61
CA THR A 31 8.61 -13.17 23.08
C THR A 31 7.13 -13.13 23.41
N PHE A 32 6.31 -13.63 22.47
CA PHE A 32 4.89 -13.86 22.69
C PHE A 32 4.55 -15.33 22.42
N GLU A 33 3.65 -15.85 23.23
CA GLU A 33 3.06 -17.18 23.09
C GLU A 33 1.53 -17.04 23.11
N ILE A 34 0.87 -17.75 22.21
CA ILE A 34 -0.57 -17.85 22.11
C ILE A 34 -0.93 -19.29 22.44
N ALA A 35 -1.54 -19.49 23.61
CA ALA A 35 -1.86 -20.84 24.07
C ALA A 35 -2.85 -21.51 23.12
N SER A 36 -2.54 -22.74 22.73
CA SER A 36 -3.46 -23.62 22.02
C SER A 36 -4.14 -24.59 22.99
N HIS A 37 -5.22 -25.23 22.53
CA HIS A 37 -6.00 -26.20 23.32
C HIS A 37 -5.17 -27.37 23.87
N THR A 38 -4.04 -27.69 23.24
CA THR A 38 -3.16 -28.81 23.64
C THR A 38 -2.05 -28.36 24.60
N ASN A 39 -1.82 -27.06 24.76
CA ASN A 39 -0.77 -26.57 25.66
C ASN A 39 -1.19 -26.69 27.12
N THR A 40 -0.21 -27.00 27.97
CA THR A 40 -0.42 -27.07 29.42
C THR A 40 0.10 -25.81 30.10
N ILE A 41 -0.45 -25.48 31.27
CA ILE A 41 0.07 -24.40 32.12
C ILE A 41 1.54 -24.65 32.45
N LYS A 42 1.91 -25.90 32.78
CA LYS A 42 3.29 -26.29 33.07
C LYS A 42 4.23 -25.95 31.90
N GLU A 43 3.85 -26.32 30.68
CA GLU A 43 4.65 -26.03 29.48
C GLU A 43 4.87 -24.52 29.30
N LEU A 44 3.80 -23.71 29.42
CA LEU A 44 3.82 -22.28 29.09
C LEU A 44 4.38 -21.39 30.21
N GLU A 45 4.04 -21.69 31.47
CA GLU A 45 4.32 -20.86 32.65
C GLU A 45 5.47 -21.38 33.52
N GLU A 46 5.94 -22.61 33.31
CA GLU A 46 7.11 -23.15 34.01
C GLU A 46 8.26 -23.44 33.03
N ASP A 47 8.05 -24.36 32.08
CA ASP A 47 9.12 -24.86 31.21
C ASP A 47 9.61 -23.76 30.24
N LYS A 48 8.69 -23.11 29.52
CA LYS A 48 9.02 -21.97 28.64
C LYS A 48 9.49 -20.75 29.42
N LEU A 49 8.86 -20.42 30.55
CA LEU A 49 9.30 -19.31 31.40
C LEU A 49 10.75 -19.50 31.83
N LYS A 50 11.12 -20.70 32.31
CA LYS A 50 12.49 -21.04 32.69
C LYS A 50 13.45 -20.97 31.50
N PHE A 51 13.03 -21.47 30.34
CA PHE A 51 13.82 -21.39 29.11
C PHE A 51 14.13 -19.93 28.75
N TYR A 52 13.11 -19.07 28.68
CA TYR A 52 13.24 -17.65 28.34
C TYR A 52 14.07 -16.88 29.37
N GLN A 53 13.87 -17.18 30.65
CA GLN A 53 14.70 -16.63 31.72
C GLN A 53 16.18 -16.95 31.51
N THR A 54 16.51 -18.20 31.19
CA THR A 54 17.89 -18.68 31.00
C THR A 54 18.55 -18.07 29.77
N HIS A 55 17.78 -17.73 28.73
CA HIS A 55 18.29 -17.22 27.45
C HIS A 55 18.24 -15.69 27.33
N GLY A 56 18.04 -14.97 28.43
CA GLY A 56 18.13 -13.50 28.43
C GLY A 56 16.93 -12.77 27.84
N VAL A 57 15.79 -13.45 27.62
CA VAL A 57 14.54 -12.77 27.19
C VAL A 57 14.14 -11.75 28.25
N GLU A 58 13.83 -10.54 27.83
CA GLU A 58 13.55 -9.42 28.72
C GLU A 58 12.05 -9.26 29.01
N GLU A 59 11.21 -9.59 28.03
CA GLU A 59 9.76 -9.53 28.16
C GLU A 59 9.15 -10.80 27.57
N TYR A 60 8.32 -11.49 28.35
CA TYR A 60 7.58 -12.65 27.90
C TYR A 60 6.09 -12.40 28.10
N TYR A 61 5.32 -12.50 27.02
CA TYR A 61 3.86 -12.33 27.05
C TYR A 61 3.16 -13.63 26.64
N LEU A 62 2.12 -13.99 27.38
CA LEU A 62 1.31 -15.18 27.15
C LEU A 62 -0.17 -14.77 27.05
N PHE A 63 -0.80 -15.11 25.94
CA PHE A 63 -2.24 -14.97 25.77
C PHE A 63 -2.90 -16.33 25.59
N ASP A 64 -3.89 -16.64 26.42
CA ASP A 64 -4.75 -17.82 26.29
C ASP A 64 -6.14 -17.37 25.81
N PRO A 65 -6.47 -17.55 24.51
CA PRO A 65 -7.77 -17.16 23.98
C PRO A 65 -8.93 -18.02 24.51
N ASN A 66 -8.67 -19.28 24.89
CA ASN A 66 -9.71 -20.18 25.37
C ASN A 66 -10.17 -19.82 26.79
N ARG A 67 -9.27 -19.24 27.59
CA ARG A 67 -9.53 -18.82 28.97
C ARG A 67 -9.64 -17.31 29.12
N THR A 68 -9.44 -16.57 28.03
CA THR A 68 -9.36 -15.10 28.02
C THR A 68 -8.37 -14.59 29.07
N LYS A 69 -7.17 -15.18 29.10
CA LYS A 69 -6.13 -14.82 30.08
C LYS A 69 -4.94 -14.20 29.37
N LEU A 70 -4.60 -12.98 29.78
CA LEU A 70 -3.38 -12.31 29.40
C LEU A 70 -2.43 -12.28 30.61
N LYS A 71 -1.23 -12.81 30.43
CA LYS A 71 -0.15 -12.81 31.43
C LYS A 71 1.11 -12.25 30.79
N GLY A 72 1.98 -11.70 31.62
CA GLY A 72 3.28 -11.23 31.19
C GLY A 72 4.30 -11.32 32.30
N TRP A 73 5.56 -11.37 31.90
CA TRP A 73 6.70 -11.33 32.80
C TRP A 73 7.73 -10.34 32.27
N LEU A 74 8.27 -9.53 33.17
CA LEU A 74 9.33 -8.56 32.91
C LEU A 74 10.60 -9.03 33.59
N ARG A 75 11.73 -8.90 32.91
CA ARG A 75 13.02 -9.25 33.48
C ARG A 75 13.43 -8.25 34.56
N SER A 76 13.73 -8.80 35.73
CA SER A 76 14.35 -8.12 36.85
C SER A 76 15.64 -8.90 37.20
N SER A 77 16.79 -8.32 36.86
CA SER A 77 18.09 -8.99 36.95
C SER A 77 18.10 -10.33 36.17
N GLU A 78 18.27 -11.46 36.87
CA GLU A 78 18.37 -12.79 36.28
C GLU A 78 17.02 -13.52 36.18
N LYS A 79 15.91 -12.90 36.59
CA LYS A 79 14.60 -13.55 36.66
C LYS A 79 13.54 -12.83 35.83
N LEU A 80 12.61 -13.61 35.30
CA LEU A 80 11.38 -13.10 34.72
C LEU A 80 10.31 -13.05 35.82
N GLU A 81 9.96 -11.84 36.25
CA GLU A 81 8.98 -11.60 37.31
C GLU A 81 7.60 -11.31 36.71
N PRO A 82 6.52 -11.85 37.30
CA PRO A 82 5.17 -11.65 36.76
C PRO A 82 4.77 -10.18 36.83
N ILE A 83 4.17 -9.68 35.76
CA ILE A 83 3.56 -8.37 35.68
C ILE A 83 2.18 -8.44 36.37
N PRO A 84 1.96 -7.73 37.50
CA PRO A 84 0.73 -7.89 38.28
C PRO A 84 -0.54 -7.46 37.53
N GLN A 85 -0.42 -6.45 36.65
CA GLN A 85 -1.54 -5.85 35.93
C GLN A 85 -1.19 -5.73 34.45
N MET A 86 -1.78 -6.62 33.62
CA MET A 86 -1.53 -6.65 32.18
C MET A 86 -2.44 -5.71 31.38
N LEU A 87 -3.69 -5.46 31.82
CA LEU A 87 -4.56 -4.52 31.12
C LEU A 87 -4.03 -3.10 31.32
N GLY A 88 -3.81 -2.38 30.22
CA GLY A 88 -3.15 -1.08 30.20
C GLY A 88 -1.63 -1.14 30.36
N TRP A 89 -1.03 -2.34 30.43
CA TRP A 89 0.42 -2.48 30.51
C TRP A 89 1.08 -1.95 29.23
N VAL A 90 2.19 -1.21 29.37
CA VAL A 90 2.99 -0.72 28.25
C VAL A 90 4.32 -1.45 28.23
N SER A 91 4.62 -2.15 27.14
CA SER A 91 5.91 -2.83 26.94
C SER A 91 7.07 -1.82 26.99
N PRO A 92 8.06 -1.97 27.89
CA PRO A 92 9.23 -1.08 27.92
C PRO A 92 10.07 -1.10 26.64
N ARG A 93 10.21 -2.26 25.98
CA ARG A 93 11.00 -2.40 24.74
C ARG A 93 10.25 -1.99 23.49
N LEU A 94 8.93 -2.21 23.43
CA LEU A 94 8.15 -2.02 22.21
C LEU A 94 7.29 -0.75 22.24
N GLY A 95 6.98 -0.22 23.42
CA GLY A 95 6.07 0.92 23.61
C GLY A 95 4.61 0.62 23.25
N ILE A 96 4.24 -0.66 23.11
CA ILE A 96 2.86 -1.08 22.79
C ILE A 96 2.06 -1.27 24.08
N THR A 97 0.77 -0.94 24.04
CA THR A 97 -0.16 -1.10 25.16
C THR A 97 -1.03 -2.34 24.97
N PHE A 98 -1.23 -3.11 26.02
CA PHE A 98 -2.04 -4.33 26.03
C PHE A 98 -3.44 -4.08 26.59
N ASP A 99 -4.46 -4.65 25.94
CA ASP A 99 -5.85 -4.57 26.40
C ASP A 99 -6.65 -5.82 26.02
N LEU A 100 -7.81 -5.99 26.63
CA LEU A 100 -8.80 -7.03 26.29
C LEU A 100 -10.15 -6.38 26.00
N VAL A 101 -10.56 -6.42 24.73
CA VAL A 101 -11.86 -5.91 24.28
C VAL A 101 -12.68 -7.08 23.79
N GLU A 102 -13.89 -7.26 24.34
CA GLU A 102 -14.78 -8.37 23.97
C GLU A 102 -14.12 -9.77 24.06
N SER A 103 -13.18 -9.94 25.01
CA SER A 103 -12.38 -11.15 25.21
C SER A 103 -11.29 -11.41 24.16
N GLU A 104 -11.02 -10.47 23.26
CA GLU A 104 -9.90 -10.53 22.32
C GLU A 104 -8.72 -9.69 22.79
N LEU A 105 -7.50 -10.17 22.50
CA LEU A 105 -6.28 -9.40 22.71
C LEU A 105 -6.23 -8.23 21.72
N VAL A 106 -6.22 -7.02 22.27
CA VAL A 106 -6.02 -5.79 21.50
C VAL A 106 -4.70 -5.17 21.90
N LEU A 107 -3.92 -4.80 20.90
CA LEU A 107 -2.66 -4.09 21.07
C LEU A 107 -2.80 -2.68 20.50
N TYR A 108 -2.28 -1.68 21.21
CA TYR A 108 -2.15 -0.32 20.72
C TYR A 108 -0.69 0.02 20.46
N SER A 109 -0.43 0.71 19.36
CA SER A 109 0.88 1.22 19.01
C SER A 109 1.34 2.30 19.99
N PRO A 110 2.64 2.69 19.98
CA PRO A 110 3.11 3.83 20.76
C PRO A 110 2.40 5.16 20.45
N LYS A 111 1.68 5.23 19.32
CA LYS A 111 0.86 6.40 18.92
C LYS A 111 -0.60 6.27 19.35
N VAL A 112 -0.93 5.26 20.16
CA VAL A 112 -2.29 4.97 20.67
C VAL A 112 -3.26 4.53 19.56
N GLU A 113 -2.74 4.04 18.44
CA GLU A 113 -3.55 3.47 17.35
C GLU A 113 -3.67 1.95 17.55
N ARG A 114 -4.86 1.38 17.40
CA ARG A 114 -5.05 -0.08 17.45
C ARG A 114 -4.29 -0.75 16.30
N PHE A 115 -3.56 -1.83 16.59
CA PHE A 115 -2.99 -2.68 15.54
C PHE A 115 -4.12 -3.34 14.74
N ALA A 116 -4.07 -3.19 13.43
CA ALA A 116 -5.02 -3.83 12.54
C ALA A 116 -4.87 -5.36 12.60
N SER A 117 -5.99 -6.05 12.61
CA SER A 117 -6.05 -7.50 12.41
C SER A 117 -5.55 -7.86 11.02
N TYR A 118 -5.19 -9.12 10.83
CA TYR A 118 -4.77 -9.60 9.50
C TYR A 118 -5.86 -9.38 8.43
N LEU A 119 -7.13 -9.58 8.79
CA LEU A 119 -8.26 -9.36 7.88
C LEU A 119 -8.40 -7.88 7.50
N GLU A 120 -8.30 -6.98 8.48
CA GLU A 120 -8.33 -5.52 8.24
C GLU A 120 -7.15 -5.09 7.34
N ILE A 121 -5.94 -5.66 7.53
CA ILE A 121 -4.78 -5.37 6.67
C ILE A 121 -5.02 -5.83 5.23
N VAL A 122 -5.58 -7.03 5.04
CA VAL A 122 -5.89 -7.57 3.70
C VAL A 122 -6.96 -6.72 3.02
N GLU A 123 -8.02 -6.34 3.74
CA GLU A 123 -9.08 -5.48 3.22
C GLU A 123 -8.54 -4.11 2.80
N GLN A 124 -7.74 -3.47 3.65
CA GLN A 124 -7.10 -2.19 3.32
C GLN A 124 -6.21 -2.30 2.07
N ARG A 125 -5.44 -3.39 1.94
CA ARG A 125 -4.61 -3.66 0.77
C ARG A 125 -5.47 -3.78 -0.50
N ASP A 126 -6.57 -4.52 -0.42
CA ASP A 126 -7.44 -4.79 -1.56
C ASP A 126 -8.16 -3.51 -2.01
N ILE A 127 -8.66 -2.69 -1.07
CA ILE A 127 -9.21 -1.36 -1.35
C ILE A 127 -8.16 -0.46 -2.00
N ALA A 128 -6.94 -0.41 -1.44
CA ALA A 128 -5.86 0.40 -2.00
C ALA A 128 -5.47 -0.06 -3.41
N GLN A 129 -5.51 -1.37 -3.69
CA GLN A 129 -5.26 -1.90 -5.02
C GLN A 129 -6.37 -1.49 -6.00
N GLN A 130 -7.65 -1.65 -5.62
CA GLN A 130 -8.77 -1.22 -6.44
C GLN A 130 -8.71 0.28 -6.77
N GLN A 131 -8.39 1.12 -5.79
CA GLN A 131 -8.23 2.57 -6.00
C GLN A 131 -7.11 2.88 -7.00
N ARG A 132 -5.98 2.16 -6.91
CA ARG A 132 -4.88 2.30 -7.89
C ARG A 132 -5.31 1.89 -9.28
N ASP A 133 -6.03 0.78 -9.41
CA ASP A 133 -6.49 0.28 -10.71
C ASP A 133 -7.48 1.25 -11.36
N ILE A 134 -8.42 1.80 -10.57
CA ILE A 134 -9.36 2.83 -11.05
C ILE A 134 -8.60 4.10 -11.48
N ALA A 135 -7.64 4.57 -10.67
CA ALA A 135 -6.84 5.74 -11.02
C ALA A 135 -6.03 5.52 -12.32
N GLN A 136 -5.48 4.32 -12.51
CA GLN A 136 -4.77 3.96 -13.74
C GLN A 136 -5.70 3.94 -14.96
N GLN A 137 -6.90 3.36 -14.82
CA GLN A 137 -7.90 3.36 -15.89
C GLN A 137 -8.34 4.78 -16.26
N GLN A 138 -8.55 5.67 -15.27
CA GLN A 138 -8.90 7.05 -15.53
C GLN A 138 -7.80 7.80 -16.29
N VAL A 139 -6.54 7.62 -15.90
CA VAL A 139 -5.39 8.20 -16.61
C VAL A 139 -5.31 7.69 -18.05
N GLU A 140 -5.55 6.40 -18.27
CA GLU A 140 -5.53 5.82 -19.61
C GLU A 140 -6.67 6.33 -20.50
N LEU A 141 -7.89 6.41 -19.94
CA LEU A 141 -9.04 7.00 -20.64
C LEU A 141 -8.80 8.47 -20.99
N GLU A 142 -8.21 9.25 -20.09
CA GLU A 142 -7.85 10.65 -20.36
C GLU A 142 -6.79 10.76 -21.46
N ARG A 143 -5.79 9.87 -21.46
CA ARG A 143 -4.78 9.81 -22.53
C ARG A 143 -5.41 9.49 -23.89
N LEU A 144 -6.30 8.51 -23.94
CA LEU A 144 -6.99 8.14 -25.16
C LEU A 144 -7.86 9.29 -25.69
N ALA A 145 -8.62 9.95 -24.80
CA ALA A 145 -9.44 11.10 -25.17
C ALA A 145 -8.59 12.28 -25.70
N LYS A 146 -7.43 12.54 -25.09
CA LYS A 146 -6.48 13.56 -25.58
C LYS A 146 -5.90 13.20 -26.94
N ALA A 147 -5.54 11.94 -27.16
CA ALA A 147 -5.02 11.48 -28.45
C ALA A 147 -6.08 11.62 -29.56
N GLN A 148 -7.32 11.22 -29.29
CA GLN A 148 -8.44 11.39 -30.24
C GLN A 148 -8.72 12.86 -30.54
N ALA A 149 -8.69 13.73 -29.53
CA ALA A 149 -8.87 15.17 -29.74
C ALA A 149 -7.75 15.78 -30.58
N GLN A 150 -6.50 15.33 -30.40
CA GLN A 150 -5.36 15.75 -31.22
C GLN A 150 -5.50 15.28 -32.67
N GLU A 151 -5.92 14.02 -32.88
CA GLU A 151 -6.14 13.48 -34.21
C GLU A 151 -7.26 14.24 -34.95
N ALA A 152 -8.39 14.50 -34.27
CA ALA A 152 -9.49 15.27 -34.85
C ALA A 152 -9.06 16.71 -35.19
N LEU A 153 -8.24 17.35 -34.35
CA LEU A 153 -7.71 18.69 -34.63
C LEU A 153 -6.78 18.68 -35.86
N GLU A 154 -5.96 17.64 -36.01
CA GLU A 154 -5.07 17.50 -37.16
C GLU A 154 -5.84 17.24 -38.46
N GLN A 155 -6.87 16.39 -38.41
CA GLN A 155 -7.77 16.17 -39.55
C GLN A 155 -8.46 17.47 -39.97
N GLN A 156 -9.00 18.23 -39.01
CA GLN A 156 -9.64 19.52 -39.30
C GLN A 156 -8.65 20.53 -39.94
N ARG A 157 -7.40 20.55 -39.49
CA ARG A 157 -6.35 21.39 -40.08
C ARG A 157 -6.06 20.99 -41.53
N LEU A 158 -5.96 19.69 -41.79
CA LEU A 158 -5.71 19.17 -43.13
C LEU A 158 -6.87 19.49 -44.09
N GLU A 159 -8.12 19.26 -43.67
CA GLU A 159 -9.31 19.62 -44.45
C GLU A 159 -9.37 21.11 -44.77
N LYS A 160 -9.09 21.96 -43.77
CA LYS A 160 -9.05 23.41 -43.96
C LYS A 160 -7.97 23.84 -44.96
N ALA A 161 -6.79 23.24 -44.88
CA ALA A 161 -5.70 23.51 -45.82
C ALA A 161 -6.08 23.11 -47.26
N GLN A 162 -6.68 21.93 -47.44
CA GLN A 162 -7.17 21.45 -48.75
C GLN A 162 -8.27 22.36 -49.31
N ALA A 163 -9.21 22.81 -48.48
CA ALA A 163 -10.26 23.73 -48.90
C ALA A 163 -9.70 25.09 -49.32
N GLN A 164 -8.67 25.60 -48.62
CA GLN A 164 -7.98 26.84 -49.00
C GLN A 164 -7.26 26.70 -50.34
N GLU A 165 -6.53 25.60 -50.55
CA GLU A 165 -5.84 25.32 -51.80
C GLU A 165 -6.82 25.19 -52.98
N ALA A 166 -7.95 24.50 -52.80
CA ALA A 166 -8.99 24.38 -53.80
C ALA A 166 -9.60 25.74 -54.18
N LEU A 167 -9.87 26.59 -53.19
CA LEU A 167 -10.40 27.94 -53.40
C LEU A 167 -9.39 28.84 -54.14
N GLU A 168 -8.10 28.75 -53.80
CA GLU A 168 -7.04 29.50 -54.51
C GLU A 168 -6.91 29.06 -55.96
N LEU A 169 -7.01 27.75 -56.22
CA LEU A 169 -7.00 27.20 -57.58
C LEU A 169 -8.22 27.68 -58.38
N GLU A 170 -9.42 27.64 -57.79
CA GLU A 170 -10.64 28.12 -58.43
C GLU A 170 -10.55 29.62 -58.76
N ARG A 171 -10.12 30.46 -57.81
CA ARG A 171 -9.88 31.88 -58.03
C ARG A 171 -8.90 32.13 -59.16
N SER A 172 -7.81 31.37 -59.22
CA SER A 172 -6.80 31.48 -60.27
C SER A 172 -7.36 31.11 -61.64
N ARG A 173 -8.16 30.03 -61.73
CA ARG A 173 -8.86 29.64 -62.97
C ARG A 173 -9.86 30.69 -63.43
N MET A 174 -10.66 31.23 -62.50
CA MET A 174 -11.66 32.24 -62.81
C MET A 174 -11.01 33.53 -63.34
N LYS A 175 -9.90 33.95 -62.71
CA LYS A 175 -9.10 35.09 -63.19
C LYS A 175 -8.56 34.86 -64.60
N ALA A 176 -7.98 33.69 -64.87
CA ALA A 176 -7.45 33.36 -66.19
C ALA A 176 -8.55 33.31 -67.28
N LEU A 177 -9.76 32.85 -66.93
CA LEU A 177 -10.90 32.84 -67.84
C LEU A 177 -11.36 34.26 -68.19
N LEU A 178 -11.45 35.15 -67.20
CA LEU A 178 -11.79 36.56 -67.42
C LEU A 178 -10.76 37.25 -68.32
N GLU A 179 -9.47 37.01 -68.11
CA GLU A 179 -8.39 37.53 -68.96
C GLU A 179 -8.52 37.03 -70.41
N GLN A 180 -8.87 35.74 -70.61
CA GLN A 180 -9.11 35.18 -71.94
C GLN A 180 -10.35 35.77 -72.64
N LEU A 181 -11.44 36.02 -71.90
CA LEU A 181 -12.66 36.64 -72.43
C LEU A 181 -12.40 38.07 -72.89
N GLN A 182 -11.69 38.85 -72.08
CA GLN A 182 -11.25 40.21 -72.43
C GLN A 182 -10.35 40.22 -73.67
N ALA A 183 -9.39 39.29 -73.78
CA ALA A 183 -8.51 39.18 -74.95
C ALA A 183 -9.27 38.85 -76.25
N LYS A 184 -10.46 38.22 -76.14
CA LYS A 184 -11.35 37.95 -77.28
C LYS A 184 -12.34 39.09 -77.58
N GLY A 185 -12.25 40.21 -76.87
CA GLY A 185 -13.11 41.39 -77.10
C GLY A 185 -14.52 41.27 -76.51
N ILE A 186 -14.76 40.32 -75.60
CA ILE A 186 -16.02 40.17 -74.87
C ILE A 186 -15.85 40.89 -73.53
N ASN A 187 -16.61 41.96 -73.29
CA ASN A 187 -16.52 42.71 -72.04
C ASN A 187 -17.33 41.98 -70.95
N PRO A 188 -16.69 41.49 -69.86
CA PRO A 188 -17.39 40.71 -68.84
C PRO A 188 -18.50 41.49 -68.12
N GLU A 189 -18.44 42.83 -68.10
CA GLU A 189 -19.47 43.68 -67.49
C GLU A 189 -20.77 43.78 -68.31
N ASP A 190 -20.78 43.32 -69.57
CA ASP A 190 -22.00 43.28 -70.40
C ASP A 190 -22.93 42.11 -70.03
N PHE A 191 -22.44 41.18 -69.21
CA PHE A 191 -23.21 40.07 -68.66
C PHE A 191 -23.19 40.20 -67.13
N GLU A 192 -24.28 40.66 -66.53
CA GLU A 192 -24.44 40.56 -65.07
C GLU A 192 -24.35 39.08 -64.67
N LEU A 193 -23.22 38.73 -64.03
CA LEU A 193 -22.93 37.43 -63.43
C LEU A 193 -23.31 37.43 -61.96
#